data_AF-U1SQJ3-F1
#
_entry.id   AF-U1SQJ3-F1
#
_cell.length_a   1.000
_cell.length_b   1.000
_cell.length_c   1.000
_cell.angle_alpha   90.00
_cell.angle_beta   90.00
_cell.angle_gamma   90.00
#
_symmetry.space_group_name_H-M   'P 1'
#
loop_
_entity.id
_entity.type
_entity.pdbx_description
1 polymer ?
#
loop_
_entity_poly.entity_id
_entity_poly.type
_entity_poly.pdbx_seq_one_letter_code
_entity_poly.pdbx_strand_id
1 'polypeptide(L)'
;MHELTYTSICRNNGLIIFDALGEDELQTGRRLHEDLLDYSREIGRLGYCTYYSIKSKQMLIAALKSVLTECKSGVLYPVLHFECHGDPDKGLYVHASDEYVGWEELVRHVAEINEATNNNVGVVLAACFGFEVSKFVNFKAPCPFNFVIAAQDVIRAGQLQDVIIGFYKATVNSGDLQGGLVALDDQLMLFHSGEWFYRTLATFMVMSFNAAGRSEIVEQIVSSQVAKAGYRSRDLVRSERAKAKKFVKSPQNFYKHASRNFLHNKIPISYEDFHAFVEGKRPR
;
A
#
# COMPACT_ATOMS: atom_id res chain seq x y z
N MET A 1 -7.10 -2.89 -27.67
CA MET A 1 -7.30 -2.83 -26.21
C MET A 1 -7.19 -1.36 -25.85
N HIS A 2 -8.16 -0.75 -25.15
CA HIS A 2 -7.98 0.63 -24.69
C HIS A 2 -7.02 0.62 -23.51
N GLU A 3 -6.01 1.47 -23.55
CA GLU A 3 -5.09 1.69 -22.43
C GLU A 3 -5.66 2.76 -21.51
N LEU A 4 -5.38 2.64 -20.21
CA LEU A 4 -5.77 3.62 -19.21
C LEU A 4 -4.52 4.28 -18.65
N THR A 5 -4.34 5.56 -18.93
CA THR A 5 -3.17 6.33 -18.50
C THR A 5 -3.57 7.31 -17.41
N TYR A 6 -2.78 7.39 -16.35
CA TYR A 6 -2.95 8.40 -15.30
C TYR A 6 -1.61 8.71 -14.63
N THR A 7 -1.50 9.90 -14.04
CA THR A 7 -0.36 10.28 -13.21
C THR A 7 -0.68 10.03 -11.75
N SER A 8 0.13 9.22 -11.08
CA SER A 8 0.12 9.08 -9.63
C SER A 8 1.06 10.13 -9.02
N ILE A 9 0.62 10.81 -7.97
CA ILE A 9 1.45 11.77 -7.23
C ILE A 9 1.51 11.32 -5.78
N CYS A 10 2.71 10.94 -5.34
CA CYS A 10 3.06 10.73 -3.94
C CYS A 10 3.89 11.92 -3.44
N ARG A 11 3.57 12.44 -2.25
CA ARG A 11 4.21 13.61 -1.66
C ARG A 11 5.27 13.23 -0.63
N ASN A 12 5.97 12.11 -0.86
CA ASN A 12 6.89 11.59 0.14
C ASN A 12 7.97 12.60 0.48
N ASN A 13 8.15 12.86 1.78
CA ASN A 13 9.09 13.86 2.27
C ASN A 13 10.01 13.33 3.39
N GLY A 14 9.88 12.07 3.77
CA GLY A 14 10.78 11.40 4.70
C GLY A 14 10.92 9.92 4.39
N LEU A 15 12.10 9.38 4.67
CA LEU A 15 12.42 7.96 4.64
C LEU A 15 12.65 7.49 6.09
N ILE A 16 11.89 6.48 6.52
CA ILE A 16 12.00 5.92 7.86
C ILE A 16 12.51 4.49 7.73
N ILE A 17 13.74 4.23 8.19
CA ILE A 17 14.38 2.92 8.16
C ILE A 17 14.16 2.23 9.50
N PHE A 18 13.57 1.04 9.48
CA PHE A 18 13.43 0.12 10.59
C PHE A 18 14.39 -1.06 10.35
N ASP A 19 15.48 -1.12 11.12
CA ASP A 19 16.51 -2.15 10.99
C ASP A 19 16.40 -3.12 12.16
N ALA A 20 16.05 -4.38 11.87
CA ALA A 20 15.88 -5.45 12.85
C ALA A 20 16.85 -6.63 12.63
N LEU A 21 17.94 -6.41 11.89
CA LEU A 21 18.98 -7.41 11.64
C LEU A 21 19.79 -7.74 12.90
N GLY A 22 20.39 -8.93 12.91
CA GLY A 22 21.30 -9.37 13.95
C GLY A 22 22.59 -8.55 13.97
N GLU A 23 23.27 -8.45 15.12
CA GLU A 23 24.53 -7.68 15.22
C GLU A 23 25.70 -8.37 14.55
N ASP A 24 25.60 -9.69 14.37
CA ASP A 24 26.53 -10.56 13.65
C ASP A 24 26.30 -10.59 12.14
N GLU A 25 25.26 -9.91 11.66
CA GLU A 25 24.90 -9.84 10.24
C GLU A 25 25.48 -8.61 9.54
N LEU A 26 25.40 -8.61 8.21
CA LEU A 26 25.69 -7.42 7.42
C LEU A 26 24.68 -6.32 7.77
N GLN A 27 25.18 -5.22 8.35
CA GLN A 27 24.37 -4.09 8.80
C GLN A 27 23.88 -3.22 7.62
N THR A 28 23.09 -3.79 6.71
CA THR A 28 22.64 -3.14 5.45
C THR A 28 21.79 -1.90 5.73
N GLY A 29 20.86 -1.97 6.69
CA GLY A 29 20.02 -0.82 7.05
C GLY A 29 20.80 0.35 7.62
N ARG A 30 21.77 0.10 8.50
CA ARG A 30 22.69 1.14 9.00
C ARG A 30 23.51 1.78 7.87
N ARG A 31 24.10 0.95 6.99
CA ARG A 31 24.89 1.46 5.86
C ARG A 31 24.05 2.30 4.91
N LEU A 32 22.85 1.83 4.57
CA LEU A 32 21.89 2.58 3.75
C LEU A 32 21.56 3.94 4.37
N HIS A 33 21.32 3.98 5.68
CA HIS A 33 21.08 5.22 6.40
C HIS A 33 22.26 6.18 6.33
N GLU A 34 23.48 5.71 6.59
CA GLU A 34 24.71 6.52 6.53
C GLU A 34 24.92 7.10 5.13
N ASP A 35 24.80 6.27 4.09
CA ASP A 35 24.95 6.69 2.69
C ASP A 35 23.89 7.73 2.27
N LEU A 36 22.64 7.55 2.72
CA LEU A 36 21.56 8.48 2.41
C LEU A 36 21.64 9.77 3.22
N LEU A 37 22.20 9.76 4.43
CA LEU A 37 22.47 10.99 5.18
C LEU A 37 23.49 11.86 4.46
N ASP A 38 24.59 11.26 3.99
CA ASP A 38 25.61 11.98 3.24
C ASP A 38 25.06 12.55 1.93
N TYR A 39 24.33 11.73 1.18
CA TYR A 39 23.71 12.17 -0.07
C TYR A 39 22.65 13.26 0.15
N SER A 40 21.80 13.10 1.16
CA SER A 40 20.75 14.10 1.47
C SER A 40 21.36 15.43 1.90
N ARG A 41 22.52 15.42 2.57
CA ARG A 41 23.28 16.63 2.90
C ARG A 41 23.83 17.30 1.64
N GLU A 42 24.40 16.52 0.72
CA GLU A 42 24.94 17.01 -0.56
C GLU A 42 23.89 17.79 -1.38
N ILE A 43 22.66 17.28 -1.41
CA ILE A 43 21.55 17.90 -2.16
C ILE A 43 20.69 18.88 -1.33
N GLY A 44 21.09 19.20 -0.09
CA GLY A 44 20.40 20.17 0.76
C GLY A 44 19.07 19.71 1.38
N ARG A 45 18.82 18.40 1.51
CA ARG A 45 17.64 17.80 2.14
C ARG A 45 17.93 17.24 3.54
N LEU A 46 18.30 18.12 4.47
CA LEU A 46 18.60 17.73 5.85
C LEU A 46 17.38 17.09 6.55
N GLY A 47 17.61 16.04 7.33
CA GLY A 47 16.56 15.35 8.10
C GLY A 47 15.63 14.47 7.27
N TYR A 48 15.95 14.20 6.00
CA TYR A 48 15.12 13.36 5.13
C TYR A 48 15.07 11.89 5.59
N CYS A 49 16.15 11.37 6.17
CA CYS A 49 16.25 9.96 6.55
C CYS A 49 16.33 9.82 8.09
N THR A 50 15.45 8.99 8.64
CA THR A 50 15.42 8.64 10.07
C THR A 50 15.65 7.14 10.21
N TYR A 51 16.48 6.74 11.18
CA TYR A 51 16.82 5.34 11.44
C TYR A 51 16.39 4.89 12.84
N TYR A 52 15.73 3.74 12.90
CA TYR A 52 15.37 3.04 14.13
C TYR A 52 16.05 1.67 14.16
N SER A 53 16.88 1.43 15.17
CA SER A 53 17.34 0.08 15.48
C SER A 53 16.28 -0.65 16.30
N ILE A 54 15.68 -1.68 15.72
CA ILE A 54 14.55 -2.41 16.27
C ILE A 54 15.06 -3.68 16.93
N LYS A 55 14.97 -3.75 18.25
CA LYS A 55 15.44 -4.90 19.03
C LYS A 55 14.31 -5.77 19.58
N SER A 56 13.06 -5.42 19.31
CA SER A 56 11.87 -6.20 19.70
C SER A 56 10.65 -5.82 18.88
N LYS A 57 9.65 -6.71 18.85
CA LYS A 57 8.34 -6.44 18.26
C LYS A 57 7.70 -5.19 18.86
N GLN A 58 7.78 -5.05 20.18
CA GLN A 58 7.23 -3.89 20.88
C GLN A 58 7.89 -2.58 20.42
N MET A 59 9.21 -2.59 20.19
CA MET A 59 9.92 -1.43 19.65
C MET A 59 9.48 -1.07 18.24
N LEU A 60 9.27 -2.07 17.36
CA LEU A 60 8.76 -1.81 16.01
C LEU A 60 7.38 -1.14 16.06
N ILE A 61 6.47 -1.69 16.85
CA ILE A 61 5.10 -1.16 16.99
C ILE A 61 5.14 0.25 17.60
N ALA A 62 6.01 0.50 18.58
CA ALA A 62 6.18 1.83 19.16
C ALA A 62 6.71 2.84 18.13
N ALA A 63 7.69 2.45 17.32
CA ALA A 63 8.24 3.32 16.28
C ALA A 63 7.20 3.64 15.18
N LEU A 64 6.41 2.65 14.73
CA LEU A 64 5.30 2.87 13.80
C LEU A 64 4.23 3.81 14.38
N LYS A 65 3.93 3.73 15.68
CA LYS A 65 3.00 4.65 16.36
C LYS A 65 3.55 6.07 16.47
N SER A 66 4.86 6.23 16.66
CA SER A 66 5.52 7.55 16.61
C SER A 66 5.40 8.16 15.21
N VAL A 67 5.71 7.40 14.16
CA VAL A 67 5.53 7.82 12.76
C VAL A 67 4.08 8.19 12.47
N LEU A 68 3.11 7.40 12.93
CA LEU A 68 1.69 7.72 12.79
C LEU A 68 1.33 9.07 13.42
N THR A 69 1.90 9.37 14.58
CA THR A 69 1.66 10.63 15.30
C THR A 69 2.15 11.83 14.49
N GLU A 70 3.32 11.73 13.86
CA GLU A 70 3.86 12.76 12.96
C GLU A 70 3.05 12.86 11.66
N CYS A 71 2.58 11.74 11.11
CA CYS A 71 1.71 11.76 9.93
C CYS A 71 0.39 12.47 10.24
N LYS A 72 -0.20 12.25 11.43
CA LYS A 72 -1.43 12.92 11.88
C LYS A 72 -1.27 14.42 12.09
N SER A 73 -0.06 14.92 12.38
CA SER A 73 0.20 16.36 12.44
C SER A 73 0.34 17.00 11.05
N GLY A 74 0.36 16.19 9.98
CA GLY A 74 0.41 16.63 8.58
C GLY A 74 1.80 17.01 8.08
N VAL A 75 2.85 16.78 8.89
CA VAL A 75 4.24 17.14 8.56
C VAL A 75 4.98 16.04 7.80
N LEU A 76 4.61 14.76 8.02
CA LEU A 76 5.31 13.60 7.49
C LEU A 76 4.44 12.82 6.50
N TYR A 77 5.02 12.51 5.35
CA TYR A 77 4.51 11.61 4.31
C TYR A 77 5.60 10.58 4.02
N PRO A 78 5.63 9.44 4.74
CA PRO A 78 6.83 8.63 4.81
C PRO A 78 6.90 7.59 3.69
N VAL A 79 8.12 7.27 3.28
CA VAL A 79 8.47 5.92 2.81
C VAL A 79 8.93 5.14 4.03
N LEU A 80 8.28 4.01 4.30
CA LEU A 80 8.64 3.09 5.38
C LEU A 80 9.52 2.00 4.80
N HIS A 81 10.75 1.91 5.27
CA HIS A 81 11.75 0.96 4.82
C HIS A 81 12.07 -0.04 5.93
N PHE A 82 12.04 -1.33 5.64
CA PHE A 82 12.28 -2.39 6.60
C PHE A 82 13.48 -3.23 6.16
N GLU A 83 14.48 -3.34 7.02
CA GLU A 83 15.69 -4.16 6.85
C GLU A 83 15.65 -5.28 7.88
N CYS A 84 15.29 -6.48 7.43
CA CYS A 84 15.15 -7.65 8.30
C CYS A 84 14.97 -8.94 7.49
N HIS A 85 15.01 -10.08 8.18
CA HIS A 85 14.55 -11.34 7.58
C HIS A 85 13.03 -11.40 7.51
N GLY A 86 12.53 -12.20 6.58
CA GLY A 86 11.11 -12.49 6.44
C GLY A 86 10.85 -13.98 6.32
N ASP A 87 9.75 -14.40 6.90
CA ASP A 87 9.20 -15.75 6.81
C ASP A 87 7.83 -15.67 6.12
N PRO A 88 7.52 -16.57 5.16
CA PRO A 88 6.31 -16.47 4.36
C PRO A 88 5.03 -16.55 5.22
N ASP A 89 5.06 -17.30 6.33
CA ASP A 89 3.89 -17.54 7.18
C ASP A 89 3.91 -16.65 8.44
N LYS A 90 5.08 -16.41 9.02
CA LYS A 90 5.22 -15.73 10.31
C LYS A 90 5.42 -14.22 10.20
N GLY A 91 5.90 -13.72 9.06
CA GLY A 91 6.12 -12.29 8.84
C GLY A 91 7.56 -11.83 9.04
N LEU A 92 7.73 -10.58 9.46
CA LEU A 92 9.04 -9.98 9.71
C LEU A 92 9.67 -10.59 10.95
N TYR A 93 10.93 -10.99 10.85
CA TYR A 93 11.70 -11.50 11.98
C TYR A 93 12.50 -10.37 12.64
N VAL A 94 12.41 -10.27 13.96
CA VAL A 94 13.18 -9.33 14.78
C VAL A 94 14.27 -10.09 15.51
N HIS A 95 15.50 -9.98 15.00
CA HIS A 95 16.59 -10.89 15.39
C HIS A 95 16.95 -10.81 16.87
N ALA A 96 16.98 -9.61 17.45
CA ALA A 96 17.46 -9.42 18.82
C ALA A 96 16.52 -10.01 19.91
N SER A 97 15.23 -10.17 19.60
CA SER A 97 14.23 -10.70 20.53
C SER A 97 13.70 -12.09 20.15
N ASP A 98 14.12 -12.64 19.01
CA ASP A 98 13.55 -13.88 18.44
C ASP A 98 12.02 -13.81 18.29
N GLU A 99 11.51 -12.67 17.83
CA GLU A 99 10.07 -12.43 17.66
C GLU A 99 9.69 -12.25 16.19
N TYR A 100 8.43 -12.55 15.87
CA TYR A 100 7.85 -12.29 14.56
C TYR A 100 6.73 -11.25 14.62
N VAL A 101 6.67 -10.40 13.59
CA VAL A 101 5.56 -9.50 13.31
C VAL A 101 4.87 -9.95 12.05
N GLY A 102 3.66 -10.50 12.21
CA GLY A 102 2.89 -11.07 11.10
C GLY A 102 2.60 -10.05 10.00
N TRP A 103 2.53 -10.50 8.75
CA TRP A 103 2.27 -9.63 7.60
C TRP A 103 0.96 -8.84 7.75
N GLU A 104 -0.12 -9.48 8.20
CA GLU A 104 -1.40 -8.81 8.47
C GLU A 104 -1.28 -7.75 9.57
N GLU A 105 -0.53 -8.05 10.63
CA GLU A 105 -0.29 -7.13 11.74
C GLU A 105 0.47 -5.89 11.28
N LEU A 106 1.53 -6.08 10.49
CA LEU A 106 2.28 -5.00 9.87
C LEU A 106 1.38 -4.14 8.98
N VAL A 107 0.60 -4.77 8.09
CA VAL A 107 -0.30 -4.07 7.17
C VAL A 107 -1.34 -3.23 7.91
N ARG A 108 -1.87 -3.69 9.05
CA ARG A 108 -2.79 -2.89 9.88
C ARG A 108 -2.13 -1.59 10.36
N HIS A 109 -0.90 -1.64 10.86
CA HIS A 109 -0.18 -0.44 11.28
C HIS A 109 0.14 0.50 10.10
N VAL A 110 0.58 -0.06 8.97
CA VAL A 110 0.86 0.73 7.77
C VAL A 110 -0.42 1.39 7.22
N ALA A 111 -1.55 0.70 7.27
CA ALA A 111 -2.85 1.24 6.84
C ALA A 111 -3.28 2.47 7.65
N GLU A 112 -3.08 2.46 8.97
CA GLU A 112 -3.37 3.63 9.83
C GLU A 112 -2.52 4.85 9.41
N ILE A 113 -1.25 4.62 9.06
CA ILE A 113 -0.34 5.67 8.59
C ILE A 113 -0.77 6.16 7.20
N ASN A 114 -1.16 5.26 6.29
CA ASN A 114 -1.57 5.65 4.95
C ASN A 114 -2.91 6.40 4.92
N GLU A 115 -3.81 6.07 5.86
CA GLU A 115 -5.02 6.86 6.10
C GLU A 115 -4.68 8.27 6.58
N ALA A 116 -3.80 8.41 7.58
CA ALA A 116 -3.37 9.71 8.09
C ALA A 116 -2.71 10.59 7.01
N THR A 117 -2.03 9.98 6.05
CA THR A 117 -1.34 10.68 4.97
C THR A 117 -2.13 10.77 3.67
N ASN A 118 -3.39 10.31 3.64
CA ASN A 118 -4.26 10.30 2.47
C ASN A 118 -3.61 9.62 1.24
N ASN A 119 -3.29 8.33 1.35
CA ASN A 119 -2.70 7.52 0.28
C ASN A 119 -1.34 8.02 -0.23
N ASN A 120 -0.40 8.31 0.68
CA ASN A 120 0.96 8.75 0.33
C ASN A 120 2.05 7.85 0.91
N VAL A 121 1.74 6.81 1.71
CA VAL A 121 2.78 5.94 2.28
C VAL A 121 3.39 5.05 1.20
N GLY A 122 4.70 5.15 1.03
CA GLY A 122 5.48 4.14 0.31
C GLY A 122 5.97 3.08 1.28
N VAL A 123 6.10 1.83 0.83
CA VAL A 123 6.70 0.75 1.63
C VAL A 123 7.80 0.10 0.81
N VAL A 124 8.97 -0.08 1.43
CA VAL A 124 10.08 -0.84 0.87
C VAL A 124 10.46 -1.92 1.88
N LEU A 125 10.38 -3.18 1.49
CA LEU A 125 10.69 -4.33 2.34
C LEU A 125 11.93 -5.03 1.80
N ALA A 126 13.07 -4.75 2.43
CA ALA A 126 14.31 -5.49 2.24
C ALA A 126 14.28 -6.76 3.08
N ALA A 127 13.29 -7.62 2.80
CA ALA A 127 13.03 -8.87 3.52
C ALA A 127 12.52 -9.95 2.55
N CYS A 128 12.96 -11.19 2.75
CA CYS A 128 12.43 -12.35 2.02
C CYS A 128 10.90 -12.41 2.15
N PHE A 129 10.22 -12.74 1.06
CA PHE A 129 8.75 -12.81 1.02
C PHE A 129 8.03 -11.50 1.40
N GLY A 130 8.71 -10.34 1.41
CA GLY A 130 8.09 -9.06 1.77
C GLY A 130 6.85 -8.72 0.94
N PHE A 131 6.75 -9.21 -0.30
CA PHE A 131 5.60 -8.94 -1.17
C PHE A 131 4.29 -9.58 -0.68
N GLU A 132 4.34 -10.49 0.31
CA GLU A 132 3.17 -11.07 0.98
C GLU A 132 2.20 -10.00 1.52
N VAL A 133 2.70 -8.82 1.91
CA VAL A 133 1.87 -7.69 2.36
C VAL A 133 0.80 -7.27 1.33
N SER A 134 1.06 -7.50 0.04
CA SER A 134 0.13 -7.16 -1.05
C SER A 134 -1.15 -8.01 -1.03
N LYS A 135 -1.11 -9.21 -0.44
CA LYS A 135 -2.28 -10.12 -0.35
C LYS A 135 -3.36 -9.60 0.60
N PHE A 136 -3.00 -8.68 1.49
CA PHE A 136 -3.93 -8.06 2.44
C PHE A 136 -4.65 -6.83 1.86
N VAL A 137 -4.38 -6.48 0.59
CA VAL A 137 -5.09 -5.40 -0.10
C VAL A 137 -6.47 -5.88 -0.53
N ASN A 138 -7.49 -5.11 -0.14
CA ASN A 138 -8.88 -5.35 -0.53
C ASN A 138 -9.46 -4.12 -1.22
N PHE A 139 -9.95 -4.27 -2.47
CA PHE A 139 -10.49 -3.15 -3.24
C PHE A 139 -11.75 -2.52 -2.62
N LYS A 140 -12.41 -3.22 -1.67
CA LYS A 140 -13.57 -2.72 -0.92
C LYS A 140 -13.20 -1.98 0.37
N ALA A 141 -11.91 -1.86 0.71
CA ALA A 141 -11.40 -1.13 1.87
C ALA A 141 -10.39 -0.04 1.43
N PRO A 142 -10.07 0.95 2.26
CA PRO A 142 -8.96 1.85 2.01
C PRO A 142 -7.64 1.10 1.80
N CYS A 143 -6.85 1.51 0.81
CA CYS A 143 -5.59 0.85 0.50
C CYS A 143 -4.58 1.07 1.63
N PRO A 144 -3.85 0.04 2.09
CA PRO A 144 -2.91 0.17 3.19
C PRO A 144 -1.66 0.98 2.84
N PHE A 145 -1.30 1.11 1.56
CA PHE A 145 -0.11 1.83 1.09
C PHE A 145 -0.32 2.35 -0.33
N ASN A 146 0.40 3.41 -0.72
CA ASN A 146 0.39 3.93 -2.09
C ASN A 146 1.15 2.98 -3.04
N PHE A 147 2.32 2.52 -2.62
CA PHE A 147 3.12 1.53 -3.34
C PHE A 147 3.91 0.63 -2.37
N VAL A 148 4.28 -0.57 -2.84
CA VAL A 148 5.20 -1.50 -2.17
C VAL A 148 6.29 -1.89 -3.16
N ILE A 149 7.54 -1.87 -2.71
CA ILE A 149 8.67 -2.52 -3.37
C ILE A 149 9.17 -3.60 -2.43
N ALA A 150 9.12 -4.85 -2.85
CA ALA A 150 9.51 -5.97 -1.98
C ALA A 150 9.85 -7.22 -2.80
N ALA A 151 10.59 -8.12 -2.20
CA ALA A 151 10.86 -9.42 -2.79
C ALA A 151 9.66 -10.36 -2.72
N GLN A 152 9.43 -11.13 -3.78
CA GLN A 152 8.39 -12.17 -3.79
C GLN A 152 8.86 -13.46 -3.11
N ASP A 153 10.16 -13.74 -3.10
CA ASP A 153 10.76 -14.97 -2.60
C ASP A 153 12.05 -14.64 -1.80
N VAL A 154 12.90 -15.63 -1.56
CA VAL A 154 14.22 -15.47 -0.93
C VAL A 154 15.14 -14.60 -1.79
N ILE A 155 15.81 -13.64 -1.15
CA ILE A 155 16.76 -12.70 -1.77
C ILE A 155 18.13 -12.77 -1.12
N ARG A 156 19.16 -12.38 -1.87
CA ARG A 156 20.54 -12.29 -1.37
C ARG A 156 20.85 -10.85 -0.90
N ALA A 157 21.18 -10.70 0.38
CA ALA A 157 21.38 -9.39 1.03
C ALA A 157 22.36 -8.45 0.29
N GLY A 158 23.48 -8.98 -0.23
CA GLY A 158 24.50 -8.15 -0.87
C GLY A 158 24.05 -7.47 -2.18
N GLN A 159 23.20 -8.12 -2.98
CA GLN A 159 22.72 -7.55 -4.24
C GLN A 159 21.64 -6.48 -4.02
N LEU A 160 20.83 -6.68 -2.98
CA LEU A 160 19.74 -5.79 -2.62
C LEU A 160 20.25 -4.41 -2.18
N GLN A 161 21.37 -4.36 -1.45
CA GLN A 161 21.92 -3.11 -0.92
C GLN A 161 22.26 -2.11 -2.04
N ASP A 162 22.97 -2.54 -3.09
CA ASP A 162 23.40 -1.68 -4.20
C ASP A 162 22.22 -1.18 -5.05
N VAL A 163 21.20 -2.02 -5.20
CA VAL A 163 19.98 -1.69 -5.96
C VAL A 163 19.13 -0.66 -5.21
N ILE A 164 18.91 -0.86 -3.91
CA ILE A 164 18.06 0.00 -3.09
C ILE A 164 18.66 1.41 -2.94
N ILE A 165 19.97 1.54 -2.75
CA ILE A 165 20.60 2.85 -2.66
C ILE A 165 20.48 3.63 -3.99
N GLY A 166 20.64 2.95 -5.13
CA GLY A 166 20.45 3.53 -6.45
C GLY A 166 19.02 4.05 -6.65
N PHE A 167 18.03 3.24 -6.26
CA PHE A 167 16.61 3.62 -6.26
C PHE A 167 16.36 4.90 -5.45
N TYR A 168 16.85 4.97 -4.21
CA TYR A 168 16.62 6.15 -3.36
C TYR A 168 17.35 7.38 -3.88
N LYS A 169 18.61 7.28 -4.28
CA LYS A 169 19.35 8.43 -4.83
C LYS A 169 18.64 8.99 -6.07
N ALA A 170 18.21 8.14 -6.99
CA ALA A 170 17.46 8.55 -8.18
C ALA A 170 16.12 9.21 -7.84
N THR A 171 15.33 8.59 -6.95
CA THR A 171 13.99 9.09 -6.56
C THR A 171 14.08 10.40 -5.80
N VAL A 172 15.00 10.52 -4.85
CA VAL A 172 15.17 11.74 -4.04
C VAL A 172 15.65 12.90 -4.90
N ASN A 173 16.60 12.67 -5.81
CA ASN A 173 17.14 13.71 -6.68
C ASN A 173 16.13 14.24 -7.69
N SER A 174 15.44 13.33 -8.39
CA SER A 174 14.53 13.68 -9.49
C SER A 174 13.10 14.02 -9.03
N GLY A 175 12.68 13.49 -7.87
CA GLY A 175 11.27 13.45 -7.49
C GLY A 175 10.42 12.49 -8.32
N ASP A 176 11.05 11.71 -9.21
CA ASP A 176 10.39 10.75 -10.08
C ASP A 176 10.57 9.33 -9.55
N LEU A 177 9.48 8.74 -9.06
CA LEU A 177 9.44 7.35 -8.63
C LEU A 177 9.74 6.41 -9.80
N GLN A 178 9.26 6.71 -11.01
CA GLN A 178 9.44 5.84 -12.16
C GLN A 178 10.91 5.76 -12.57
N GLY A 179 11.62 6.89 -12.59
CA GLY A 179 13.08 6.93 -12.78
C GLY A 179 13.84 6.11 -11.74
N GLY A 180 13.40 6.14 -10.47
CA GLY A 180 13.96 5.28 -9.42
C GLY A 180 13.73 3.79 -9.67
N LEU A 181 12.52 3.42 -10.11
CA LEU A 181 12.13 2.04 -10.38
C LEU A 181 12.98 1.39 -11.49
N VAL A 182 13.53 2.17 -12.42
CA VAL A 182 14.45 1.66 -13.46
C VAL A 182 15.74 1.08 -12.85
N ALA A 183 16.13 1.54 -11.66
CA ALA A 183 17.29 1.03 -10.96
C ALA A 183 17.03 -0.29 -10.21
N LEU A 184 15.75 -0.69 -10.05
CA LEU A 184 15.40 -1.94 -9.38
C LEU A 184 15.71 -3.16 -10.26
N ASP A 185 16.15 -4.24 -9.63
CA ASP A 185 16.35 -5.52 -10.29
C ASP A 185 15.03 -6.30 -10.47
N ASP A 186 15.10 -7.45 -11.13
CA ASP A 186 13.97 -8.34 -11.38
C ASP A 186 13.55 -9.18 -10.16
N GLN A 187 14.29 -9.11 -9.05
CA GLN A 187 13.95 -9.81 -7.80
C GLN A 187 12.95 -9.01 -6.95
N LEU A 188 12.86 -7.70 -7.19
CA LEU A 188 11.92 -6.82 -6.52
C LEU A 188 10.66 -6.59 -7.35
N MET A 189 9.52 -6.79 -6.69
CA MET A 189 8.20 -6.58 -7.25
C MET A 189 7.65 -5.22 -6.82
N LEU A 190 6.98 -4.54 -7.76
CA LEU A 190 6.23 -3.33 -7.50
C LEU A 190 4.73 -3.64 -7.39
N PHE A 191 4.14 -3.24 -6.28
CA PHE A 191 2.70 -3.01 -6.18
C PHE A 191 2.45 -1.50 -6.23
N HIS A 192 1.55 -1.04 -7.09
CA HIS A 192 1.08 0.35 -7.07
C HIS A 192 -0.45 0.39 -6.92
N SER A 193 -0.93 1.12 -5.91
CA SER A 193 -2.35 1.17 -5.49
C SER A 193 -3.31 1.51 -6.63
N GLY A 194 -3.04 2.59 -7.38
CA GLY A 194 -3.91 3.01 -8.49
C GLY A 194 -4.00 1.98 -9.62
N GLU A 195 -2.85 1.45 -10.09
CA GLU A 195 -2.81 0.42 -11.13
C GLU A 195 -3.58 -0.82 -10.70
N TRP A 196 -3.26 -1.36 -9.51
CA TRP A 196 -3.92 -2.54 -8.99
C TRP A 196 -5.43 -2.31 -8.85
N PHE A 197 -5.84 -1.16 -8.32
CA PHE A 197 -7.24 -0.81 -8.11
C PHE A 197 -8.01 -0.75 -9.42
N TYR A 198 -7.54 0.00 -10.41
CA TYR A 198 -8.28 0.16 -11.66
C TYR A 198 -8.33 -1.12 -12.48
N ARG A 199 -7.27 -1.95 -12.46
CA ARG A 199 -7.32 -3.29 -13.05
C ARG A 199 -8.35 -4.17 -12.37
N THR A 200 -8.34 -4.22 -11.04
CA THR A 200 -9.26 -5.04 -10.23
C THR A 200 -10.71 -4.59 -10.37
N LEU A 201 -10.96 -3.27 -10.27
CA LEU A 201 -12.28 -2.68 -10.43
C LEU A 201 -12.83 -2.91 -11.83
N ALA A 202 -12.00 -2.80 -12.88
CA ALA A 202 -12.44 -3.06 -14.24
C ALA A 202 -12.88 -4.52 -14.40
N THR A 203 -12.08 -5.48 -13.92
CA THR A 203 -12.46 -6.91 -13.93
C THR A 203 -13.76 -7.14 -13.17
N PHE A 204 -13.89 -6.57 -11.97
CA PHE A 204 -15.13 -6.65 -11.19
C PHE A 204 -16.32 -6.07 -11.95
N MET A 205 -16.18 -4.93 -12.62
CA MET A 205 -17.28 -4.32 -13.36
C MET A 205 -17.69 -5.14 -14.58
N VAL A 206 -16.74 -5.72 -15.32
CA VAL A 206 -17.04 -6.65 -16.42
C VAL A 206 -17.81 -7.88 -15.92
N MET A 207 -17.40 -8.45 -14.79
CA MET A 207 -18.00 -9.69 -14.28
C MET A 207 -19.32 -9.49 -13.53
N SER A 208 -19.49 -8.38 -12.81
CA SER A 208 -20.56 -8.23 -11.82
C SER A 208 -21.62 -7.17 -12.17
N PHE A 209 -21.42 -6.31 -13.17
CA PHE A 209 -22.44 -5.32 -13.57
C PHE A 209 -23.47 -5.85 -14.59
N ASN A 210 -23.73 -7.15 -14.60
CA ASN A 210 -24.88 -7.77 -15.25
C ASN A 210 -26.08 -7.91 -14.27
N ALA A 211 -27.23 -8.43 -14.73
CA ALA A 211 -28.44 -8.52 -13.89
C ALA A 211 -28.24 -9.39 -12.64
N ALA A 212 -27.56 -10.54 -12.77
CA ALA A 212 -27.31 -11.46 -11.67
C ALA A 212 -26.30 -10.89 -10.67
N GLY A 213 -25.15 -10.41 -11.16
CA GLY A 213 -24.10 -9.84 -10.31
C GLY A 213 -24.55 -8.60 -9.55
N ARG A 214 -25.39 -7.73 -10.15
CA ARG A 214 -25.97 -6.59 -9.42
C ARG A 214 -26.88 -7.04 -8.28
N SER A 215 -27.61 -8.13 -8.45
CA SER A 215 -28.44 -8.68 -7.37
C SER A 215 -27.57 -9.19 -6.22
N GLU A 216 -26.47 -9.86 -6.53
CA GLU A 216 -25.52 -10.35 -5.53
C GLU A 216 -24.86 -9.21 -4.74
N ILE A 217 -24.41 -8.15 -5.43
CA ILE A 217 -23.85 -6.95 -4.77
C ILE A 217 -24.87 -6.34 -3.80
N VAL A 218 -26.15 -6.29 -4.19
CA VAL A 218 -27.22 -5.81 -3.32
C VAL A 218 -27.33 -6.67 -2.06
N GLU A 219 -27.30 -7.99 -2.17
CA GLU A 219 -27.34 -8.89 -1.00
C GLU A 219 -26.11 -8.72 -0.09
N GLN A 220 -24.92 -8.54 -0.68
CA GLN A 220 -23.69 -8.30 0.08
C GLN A 220 -23.78 -7.00 0.89
N ILE A 221 -24.25 -5.91 0.26
CA ILE A 221 -24.45 -4.62 0.95
C ILE A 221 -25.47 -4.77 2.08
N VAL A 222 -26.62 -5.40 1.81
CA VAL A 222 -27.68 -5.58 2.82
C VAL A 222 -27.17 -6.40 4.01
N SER A 223 -26.47 -7.51 3.75
CA SER A 223 -25.88 -8.36 4.79
C SER A 223 -24.89 -7.58 5.65
N SER A 224 -24.01 -6.78 5.02
CA SER A 224 -23.05 -5.94 5.72
C SER A 224 -23.72 -4.88 6.61
N GLN A 225 -24.77 -4.19 6.10
CA GLN A 225 -25.48 -3.17 6.88
C GLN A 225 -26.27 -3.76 8.04
N VAL A 226 -26.88 -4.94 7.86
CA VAL A 226 -27.56 -5.67 8.94
C VAL A 226 -26.58 -6.11 10.02
N ALA A 227 -25.41 -6.65 9.63
CA ALA A 227 -24.36 -7.00 10.58
C ALA A 227 -23.88 -5.77 11.37
N LYS A 228 -23.66 -4.64 10.68
CA LYS A 228 -23.26 -3.37 11.31
C LYS A 228 -24.33 -2.82 12.28
N ALA A 229 -25.61 -3.02 11.98
CA ALA A 229 -26.69 -2.59 12.85
C ALA A 229 -26.81 -3.45 14.13
N GLY A 230 -26.27 -4.67 14.14
CA GLY A 230 -26.35 -5.59 15.27
C GLY A 230 -27.74 -6.21 15.51
N TYR A 231 -28.72 -5.94 14.64
CA TYR A 231 -30.05 -6.52 14.69
C TYR A 231 -30.64 -6.67 13.29
N ARG A 232 -31.69 -7.51 13.17
CA ARG A 232 -32.39 -7.76 11.90
C ARG A 232 -33.88 -7.54 12.06
N SER A 233 -34.44 -6.63 11.25
CA SER A 233 -35.89 -6.45 11.09
C SER A 233 -36.27 -6.42 9.61
N ARG A 234 -37.54 -6.71 9.30
CA ARG A 234 -38.06 -6.63 7.93
C ARG A 234 -37.90 -5.23 7.33
N ASP A 235 -38.13 -4.20 8.13
CA ASP A 235 -38.06 -2.81 7.69
C ASP A 235 -36.61 -2.37 7.44
N LEU A 236 -35.66 -2.80 8.29
CA LEU A 236 -34.23 -2.57 8.06
C LEU A 236 -33.80 -3.22 6.74
N VAL A 237 -34.07 -4.52 6.56
CA VAL A 237 -33.68 -5.25 5.35
C VAL A 237 -34.30 -4.60 4.09
N ARG A 238 -35.57 -4.19 4.15
CA ARG A 238 -36.25 -3.55 3.02
C ARG A 238 -35.62 -2.18 2.69
N SER A 239 -35.37 -1.37 3.70
CA SER A 239 -34.80 -0.02 3.53
C SER A 239 -33.36 -0.07 3.01
N GLU A 240 -32.51 -0.94 3.56
CA GLU A 240 -31.13 -1.12 3.09
C GLU A 240 -31.08 -1.70 1.68
N ARG A 241 -31.96 -2.64 1.34
CA ARG A 241 -32.06 -3.18 -0.03
C ARG A 241 -32.46 -2.11 -1.04
N ALA A 242 -33.37 -1.20 -0.68
CA ALA A 242 -33.76 -0.10 -1.55
C ALA A 242 -32.57 0.86 -1.79
N LYS A 243 -31.81 1.20 -0.74
CA LYS A 243 -30.59 2.02 -0.85
C LYS A 243 -29.54 1.33 -1.72
N ALA A 244 -29.27 0.05 -1.49
CA ALA A 244 -28.30 -0.74 -2.25
C ALA A 244 -28.68 -0.83 -3.74
N LYS A 245 -29.95 -1.08 -4.07
CA LYS A 245 -30.43 -1.07 -5.47
C LYS A 245 -30.21 0.28 -6.13
N LYS A 246 -30.50 1.39 -5.45
CA LYS A 246 -30.27 2.74 -5.97
C LYS A 246 -28.78 3.00 -6.22
N PHE A 247 -27.92 2.54 -5.32
CA PHE A 247 -26.47 2.66 -5.43
C PHE A 247 -25.90 1.90 -6.63
N VAL A 248 -26.25 0.62 -6.76
CA VAL A 248 -25.73 -0.26 -7.83
C VAL A 248 -26.32 0.05 -9.21
N LYS A 249 -27.46 0.74 -9.28
CA LYS A 249 -28.09 1.16 -10.54
C LYS A 249 -27.20 2.09 -11.38
N SER A 250 -26.31 2.86 -10.74
CA SER A 250 -25.37 3.75 -11.43
C SER A 250 -23.95 3.21 -11.30
N PRO A 251 -23.37 2.63 -12.38
CA PRO A 251 -21.99 2.19 -12.37
C PRO A 251 -21.01 3.34 -12.07
N GLN A 252 -21.35 4.57 -12.47
CA GLN A 252 -20.59 5.76 -12.11
C GLN A 252 -20.60 6.05 -10.60
N ASN A 253 -21.74 5.90 -9.93
CA ASN A 253 -21.80 6.12 -8.48
C ASN A 253 -21.00 5.05 -7.73
N PHE A 254 -21.08 3.80 -8.18
CA PHE A 254 -20.25 2.72 -7.65
C PHE A 254 -18.76 3.02 -7.84
N TYR A 255 -18.36 3.38 -9.05
CA TYR A 255 -16.98 3.79 -9.37
C TYR A 255 -16.48 4.91 -8.46
N LYS A 256 -17.25 5.99 -8.32
CA LYS A 256 -16.88 7.15 -7.47
C LYS A 256 -16.75 6.74 -6.01
N HIS A 257 -17.64 5.89 -5.50
CA HIS A 257 -17.59 5.40 -4.13
C HIS A 257 -16.38 4.49 -3.90
N ALA A 258 -16.18 3.48 -4.76
CA ALA A 258 -15.05 2.57 -4.66
C ALA A 258 -13.72 3.31 -4.76
N SER A 259 -13.59 4.26 -5.69
CA SER A 259 -12.37 5.06 -5.87
C SER A 259 -12.08 5.91 -4.63
N ARG A 260 -13.08 6.63 -4.11
CA ARG A 260 -12.91 7.43 -2.90
C ARG A 260 -12.58 6.58 -1.68
N ASN A 261 -13.18 5.41 -1.57
CA ASN A 261 -12.90 4.52 -0.45
C ASN A 261 -11.47 3.98 -0.53
N PHE A 262 -11.07 3.40 -1.67
CA PHE A 262 -9.78 2.75 -1.83
C PHE A 262 -8.60 3.74 -1.87
N LEU A 263 -8.75 4.85 -2.60
CA LEU A 263 -7.71 5.85 -2.84
C LEU A 263 -7.79 7.05 -1.89
N HIS A 264 -8.41 6.89 -0.72
CA HIS A 264 -8.45 7.90 0.35
C HIS A 264 -9.01 9.24 -0.14
N ASN A 265 -10.26 9.22 -0.59
CA ASN A 265 -11.05 10.30 -1.17
C ASN A 265 -10.57 10.87 -2.52
N LYS A 266 -9.50 10.31 -3.10
CA LYS A 266 -9.00 10.69 -4.44
C LYS A 266 -9.79 9.99 -5.55
N ILE A 267 -9.90 10.67 -6.69
CA ILE A 267 -10.42 10.11 -7.95
C ILE A 267 -9.49 10.60 -9.08
N PRO A 268 -8.34 9.94 -9.30
CA PRO A 268 -7.34 10.41 -10.26
C PRO A 268 -7.74 10.24 -11.73
N ILE A 269 -8.77 9.44 -12.03
CA ILE A 269 -9.24 9.16 -13.39
C ILE A 269 -10.70 9.57 -13.52
N SER A 270 -11.10 10.10 -14.67
CA SER A 270 -12.51 10.38 -14.93
C SER A 270 -13.33 9.08 -15.03
N TYR A 271 -14.64 9.17 -14.81
CA TYR A 271 -15.47 7.97 -15.02
C TYR A 271 -15.53 7.61 -16.51
N GLU A 272 -15.50 8.61 -17.39
CA GLU A 272 -15.58 8.48 -18.83
C GLU A 272 -14.39 7.67 -19.37
N ASP A 273 -13.16 8.00 -18.95
CA ASP A 273 -11.94 7.29 -19.35
C ASP A 273 -11.92 5.86 -18.79
N PHE A 274 -12.28 5.71 -17.52
CA PHE A 274 -12.36 4.39 -16.89
C PHE A 274 -13.44 3.52 -17.55
N HIS A 275 -14.60 4.09 -17.90
CA HIS A 275 -15.66 3.37 -18.59
C HIS A 275 -15.22 2.92 -19.99
N ALA A 276 -14.53 3.78 -20.76
CA ALA A 276 -13.97 3.40 -22.05
C ALA A 276 -12.98 2.22 -21.92
N PHE A 277 -12.14 2.23 -20.88
CA PHE A 277 -11.24 1.12 -20.55
C PHE A 277 -12.00 -0.18 -20.24
N VAL A 278 -13.09 -0.12 -19.47
CA VAL A 278 -13.93 -1.29 -19.13
C VAL A 278 -14.61 -1.86 -20.37
N GLU A 279 -15.21 -1.03 -21.22
CA GLU A 279 -15.88 -1.50 -22.44
C GLU A 279 -14.89 -2.15 -23.41
N GLY A 280 -13.66 -1.64 -23.49
CA GLY A 280 -12.59 -2.25 -24.27
C GLY A 280 -12.15 -3.65 -23.81
N LYS A 281 -12.58 -4.10 -22.61
CA LYS A 281 -12.27 -5.43 -22.04
C LYS A 281 -13.41 -6.44 -22.13
N ARG A 282 -14.62 -6.03 -22.50
CA ARG A 282 -15.75 -6.96 -22.58
C ARG A 282 -15.53 -7.94 -23.76
N PRO A 283 -15.81 -9.24 -23.59
CA PRO A 283 -15.84 -10.17 -24.71
C PRO A 283 -16.84 -9.64 -25.76
N ARG A 284 -16.40 -9.58 -27.02
CA ARG A 284 -17.30 -9.28 -28.15
C ARG A 284 -18.20 -10.47 -28.44
#